data_AF-A0A9E4JA12-F1
#
_entry.id   AF-A0A9E4JA12-F1
#
_cell.length_a   1.000
_cell.length_b   1.000
_cell.length_c   1.000
_cell.angle_alpha   90.00
_cell.angle_beta   90.00
_cell.angle_gamma   90.00
#
_symmetry.space_group_name_H-M   'P 1'
#
loop_
_entity.id
_entity.type
_entity.pdbx_description
1 polymer ?
#
loop_
_entity_poly.entity_id
_entity_poly.type
_entity_poly.pdbx_seq_one_letter_code
_entity_poly.pdbx_strand_id
1 'polypeptide(L)'
;MQLPDFLHGFWTERDILRNLVSSAVLLLAVVAGRALTIRSLVHFKERPLADPLRLKARTRWVALGIAVLGLTVIWADELRTLALSLVAIAAAVVIATKELIMCMSGALVRASGATFDVGDRIEVDGLRGDVIDHQLLTTTILEIGPGHQPTGRTVVLPNSVFLAARVYNETLTDNFVVHVVAVPLKSAGELPKHRDRLLSIANEVCEPFADDAARALDATAAKHGLPLNFPHPDVLVQAVAPEHVNLLLRVPVPARKRGEVEQTILRRFYAV
;
A
#
# COMPACT_ATOMS: atom_id res chain seq x y z
N MET A 1 31.24 13.87 -19.47
CA MET A 1 29.81 13.67 -19.19
C MET A 1 29.10 14.93 -19.66
N GLN A 2 28.59 14.92 -20.89
CA GLN A 2 27.92 16.08 -21.50
C GLN A 2 26.56 16.24 -20.82
N LEU A 3 26.32 17.42 -20.24
CA LEU A 3 24.99 17.79 -19.78
C LEU A 3 24.05 17.76 -21.00
N PRO A 4 22.86 17.17 -20.88
CA PRO A 4 21.94 17.03 -22.00
C PRO A 4 21.45 18.40 -22.51
N ASP A 5 21.42 18.56 -23.84
CA ASP A 5 21.13 19.80 -24.58
C ASP A 5 19.79 20.48 -24.23
N PHE A 6 18.88 19.78 -23.53
CA PHE A 6 17.64 20.38 -23.08
C PHE A 6 17.87 21.57 -22.13
N LEU A 7 18.95 21.57 -21.32
CA LEU A 7 19.21 22.64 -20.35
C LEU A 7 19.70 23.96 -20.96
N HIS A 8 20.31 23.95 -22.14
CA HIS A 8 20.91 25.14 -22.75
C HIS A 8 19.93 25.98 -23.59
N GLY A 9 18.72 25.47 -23.84
CA GLY A 9 17.72 26.13 -24.68
C GLY A 9 16.61 26.87 -23.93
N PHE A 10 16.62 26.87 -22.59
CA PHE A 10 15.40 27.25 -21.85
C PHE A 10 15.05 28.72 -21.86
N TRP A 11 15.97 29.61 -22.22
CA TRP A 11 15.71 31.04 -22.37
C TRP A 11 16.77 31.66 -23.27
N THR A 12 16.48 31.84 -24.57
CA THR A 12 17.33 32.72 -25.36
C THR A 12 17.13 34.14 -24.83
N GLU A 13 18.20 34.83 -24.41
CA GLU A 13 18.13 36.23 -23.97
C GLU A 13 17.32 37.08 -24.96
N ARG A 14 17.42 36.75 -26.26
CA ARG A 14 16.67 37.35 -27.35
C ARG A 14 15.15 37.23 -27.22
N ASP A 15 14.61 36.11 -26.76
CA ASP A 15 13.16 35.91 -26.61
C ASP A 15 12.61 36.67 -25.40
N ILE A 16 13.36 36.64 -24.28
CA ILE A 16 13.05 37.49 -23.11
C ILE A 16 13.08 38.97 -23.50
N LEU A 17 14.14 39.41 -24.20
CA LEU A 17 14.28 40.78 -24.67
C LEU A 17 13.15 41.16 -25.63
N ARG A 18 12.78 40.28 -26.57
CA ARG A 18 11.63 40.50 -27.47
C ARG A 18 10.35 40.69 -26.68
N ASN A 19 10.10 39.88 -25.66
CA ASN A 19 8.86 39.96 -24.89
C ASN A 19 8.84 41.16 -23.94
N LEU A 20 10.00 41.56 -23.39
CA LEU A 20 10.15 42.80 -22.64
C LEU A 20 9.87 44.02 -23.53
N VAL A 21 10.47 44.07 -24.72
CA VAL A 21 10.22 45.15 -25.70
C VAL A 21 8.76 45.14 -26.13
N SER A 22 8.18 43.98 -26.43
CA SER A 22 6.76 43.84 -26.83
C SER A 22 5.82 44.27 -25.69
N SER A 23 6.16 43.96 -24.44
CA SER A 23 5.42 44.41 -23.26
C SER A 23 5.52 45.93 -23.09
N ALA A 24 6.70 46.52 -23.29
CA ALA A 24 6.89 47.97 -23.24
C ALA A 24 6.09 48.69 -24.34
N VAL A 25 6.14 48.18 -25.57
CA VAL A 25 5.35 48.69 -26.71
C VAL A 25 3.86 48.57 -26.45
N LEU A 26 3.38 47.43 -25.94
CA LEU A 26 1.98 47.22 -25.58
C LEU A 26 1.54 48.20 -24.50
N LEU A 27 2.30 48.37 -23.42
CA LEU A 27 1.97 49.30 -22.34
C LEU A 27 1.92 50.75 -22.86
N LEU A 28 2.88 51.15 -23.70
CA LEU A 28 2.88 52.46 -24.35
C LEU A 28 1.66 52.64 -25.26
N ALA A 29 1.30 51.63 -26.06
CA ALA A 29 0.13 51.65 -26.93
C ALA A 29 -1.18 51.75 -26.14
N VAL A 30 -1.30 51.03 -25.02
CA VAL A 30 -2.45 51.09 -24.12
C VAL A 30 -2.56 52.46 -23.44
N VAL A 31 -1.45 53.03 -22.96
CA VAL A 31 -1.43 54.38 -22.36
C VAL A 31 -1.77 55.45 -23.38
N ALA A 32 -1.17 55.39 -24.59
CA ALA A 32 -1.44 56.31 -25.68
C ALA A 32 -2.89 56.21 -26.18
N GLY A 33 -3.40 54.98 -26.38
CA GLY A 33 -4.79 54.73 -26.75
C GLY A 33 -5.78 55.23 -25.70
N ARG A 34 -5.45 55.08 -24.40
CA ARG A 34 -6.24 55.69 -23.31
C ARG A 34 -6.19 57.22 -23.36
N ALA A 35 -5.02 57.82 -23.58
CA ALA A 35 -4.90 59.27 -23.68
C ALA A 35 -5.67 59.83 -24.88
N LEU A 36 -5.62 59.16 -26.03
CA LEU A 36 -6.37 59.52 -27.24
C LEU A 36 -7.87 59.35 -27.06
N THR A 37 -8.35 58.24 -26.50
CA THR A 37 -9.79 58.05 -26.23
C THR A 37 -10.33 59.12 -25.30
N ILE A 38 -9.61 59.47 -24.21
CA ILE A 38 -9.99 60.58 -23.32
C ILE A 38 -9.96 61.92 -24.06
N ARG A 39 -8.92 62.21 -24.85
CA ARG A 39 -8.81 63.45 -25.64
C ARG A 39 -9.95 63.58 -26.66
N SER A 40 -10.24 62.54 -27.43
CA SER A 40 -11.34 62.53 -28.41
C SER A 40 -12.71 62.66 -27.74
N LEU A 41 -12.94 61.97 -26.62
CA LEU A 41 -14.21 62.08 -25.88
C LEU A 41 -14.44 63.47 -25.26
N VAL A 42 -13.37 64.20 -24.92
CA VAL A 42 -13.42 65.58 -24.42
C VAL A 42 -13.52 66.60 -25.57
N HIS A 43 -12.85 66.35 -26.70
CA HIS A 43 -12.81 67.27 -27.84
C HIS A 43 -14.09 67.23 -28.70
N PHE A 44 -14.74 66.07 -28.86
CA PHE A 44 -15.94 65.91 -29.69
C PHE A 44 -17.26 66.18 -28.95
N LYS A 45 -17.26 66.45 -27.63
CA LYS A 45 -18.50 66.71 -26.87
C LYS A 45 -18.61 68.17 -26.44
N GLU A 46 -19.53 68.89 -27.06
CA GLU A 46 -19.92 70.26 -26.72
C GLU A 46 -20.72 70.38 -25.41
N ARG A 47 -21.20 69.26 -24.83
CA ARG A 47 -21.94 69.26 -23.56
C ARG A 47 -21.08 68.68 -22.43
N PRO A 48 -21.03 69.32 -21.24
CA PRO A 48 -20.28 68.81 -20.10
C PRO A 48 -20.79 67.41 -19.75
N LEU A 49 -19.87 66.43 -19.76
CA LEU A 49 -20.15 65.07 -19.31
C LEU A 49 -20.74 65.13 -17.90
N ALA A 50 -21.91 64.51 -17.70
CA ALA A 50 -22.59 64.47 -16.41
C ALA A 50 -21.76 63.79 -15.30
N ASP A 51 -20.71 63.01 -15.66
CA ASP A 51 -19.87 62.33 -14.68
C ASP A 51 -18.45 61.99 -15.23
N PRO A 52 -17.51 62.95 -15.31
CA PRO A 52 -16.18 62.75 -15.89
C PRO A 52 -15.32 61.76 -15.09
N LEU A 53 -15.60 61.58 -13.80
CA LEU A 53 -14.90 60.65 -12.91
C LEU A 53 -15.22 59.19 -13.27
N ARG A 54 -16.49 58.85 -13.56
CA ARG A 54 -16.91 57.49 -13.94
C ARG A 54 -16.34 57.05 -15.28
N LEU A 55 -16.25 57.96 -16.25
CA LEU A 55 -15.66 57.68 -17.57
C LEU A 55 -14.15 57.43 -17.48
N LYS A 56 -13.43 58.24 -16.69
CA LYS A 56 -11.99 58.02 -16.40
C LYS A 56 -11.74 56.70 -15.67
N ALA A 57 -12.63 56.32 -14.74
CA ALA A 57 -12.56 55.04 -14.04
C ALA A 57 -12.80 53.85 -14.99
N ARG A 58 -13.85 53.92 -15.85
CA ARG A 58 -14.16 52.85 -16.81
C ARG A 58 -13.06 52.64 -17.84
N THR A 59 -12.54 53.71 -18.43
CA THR A 59 -11.41 53.64 -19.38
C THR A 59 -10.14 53.11 -18.73
N ARG A 60 -9.90 53.40 -17.44
CA ARG A 60 -8.79 52.80 -16.68
C ARG A 60 -8.95 51.29 -16.55
N TRP A 61 -10.11 50.80 -16.12
CA TRP A 61 -10.33 49.35 -15.98
C TRP A 61 -10.27 48.60 -17.30
N VAL A 62 -10.79 49.17 -18.38
CA VAL A 62 -10.66 48.60 -19.73
C VAL A 62 -9.20 48.57 -20.18
N ALA A 63 -8.45 49.66 -19.99
CA ALA A 63 -7.03 49.71 -20.32
C ALA A 63 -6.20 48.70 -19.49
N LEU A 64 -6.49 48.56 -18.20
CA LEU A 64 -5.88 47.54 -17.35
C LEU A 64 -6.21 46.12 -17.83
N GLY A 65 -7.46 45.84 -18.19
CA GLY A 65 -7.86 44.54 -18.74
C GLY A 65 -7.12 44.20 -20.03
N ILE A 66 -7.01 45.17 -20.95
CA ILE A 66 -6.25 44.99 -22.21
C ILE A 66 -4.76 44.77 -21.92
N ALA A 67 -4.18 45.55 -21.00
CA ALA A 67 -2.77 45.39 -20.63
C ALA A 67 -2.52 44.00 -20.03
N VAL A 68 -3.35 43.53 -19.10
CA VAL A 68 -3.22 42.21 -18.48
C VAL A 68 -3.37 41.11 -19.52
N LEU A 69 -4.42 41.14 -20.35
CA LEU A 69 -4.63 40.13 -21.40
C LEU A 69 -3.50 40.12 -22.44
N GLY A 70 -3.01 41.29 -22.83
CA GLY A 70 -1.90 41.40 -23.76
C GLY A 70 -0.60 40.87 -23.14
N LEU A 71 -0.31 41.20 -21.87
CA LEU A 71 0.84 40.64 -21.16
C LEU A 71 0.74 39.12 -21.05
N THR A 72 -0.43 38.56 -20.74
CA THR A 72 -0.59 37.10 -20.65
C THR A 72 -0.34 36.41 -21.98
N VAL A 73 -0.74 37.02 -23.11
CA VAL A 73 -0.46 36.48 -24.44
C VAL A 73 1.02 36.58 -24.79
N ILE A 74 1.67 37.71 -24.49
CA ILE A 74 3.09 37.91 -24.78
C ILE A 74 3.97 36.91 -24.02
N TRP A 75 3.64 36.64 -22.76
CA TRP A 75 4.42 35.74 -21.89
C TRP A 75 3.89 34.31 -21.87
N ALA A 76 2.88 33.98 -22.68
CA ALA A 76 2.20 32.68 -22.63
C ALA A 76 3.18 31.51 -22.90
N ASP A 77 4.09 31.68 -23.85
CA ASP A 77 5.00 30.62 -24.28
C ASP A 77 6.10 30.35 -23.24
N GLU A 78 6.61 31.41 -22.61
CA GLU A 78 7.59 31.34 -21.54
C GLU A 78 6.97 30.71 -20.28
N LEU A 79 5.76 31.13 -19.92
CA LEU A 79 5.01 30.55 -18.79
C LEU A 79 4.68 29.08 -19.05
N ARG A 80 4.35 28.70 -20.30
CA ARG A 80 4.15 27.30 -20.68
C ARG A 80 5.43 26.49 -20.54
N THR A 81 6.56 27.03 -21.01
CA THR A 81 7.87 26.37 -20.91
C THR A 81 8.29 26.18 -19.45
N LEU A 82 8.06 27.19 -18.60
CA LEU A 82 8.23 27.10 -17.14
C LEU A 82 7.33 26.05 -16.50
N ALA A 83 6.06 26.01 -16.88
CA ALA A 83 5.13 25.03 -16.36
C ALA A 83 5.57 23.61 -16.72
N LEU A 84 6.00 23.38 -17.96
CA LEU A 84 6.50 22.08 -18.42
C LEU A 84 7.77 21.65 -17.65
N SER A 85 8.71 22.56 -17.42
CA SER A 85 9.93 22.23 -16.65
C SER A 85 9.60 21.93 -15.17
N LEU A 86 8.69 22.69 -14.56
CA LEU A 86 8.25 22.43 -13.19
C LEU A 86 7.54 21.08 -13.06
N VAL A 87 6.69 20.72 -14.03
CA VAL A 87 6.04 19.41 -14.08
C VAL A 87 7.07 18.29 -14.20
N ALA A 88 8.10 18.46 -15.03
CA ALA A 88 9.17 17.48 -15.17
C ALA A 88 9.94 17.27 -13.85
N ILE A 89 10.28 18.35 -13.15
CA ILE A 89 10.95 18.30 -11.85
C ILE A 89 10.03 17.64 -10.81
N ALA A 90 8.75 18.01 -10.75
CA ALA A 90 7.79 17.42 -9.83
C ALA A 90 7.62 15.92 -10.08
N ALA A 91 7.53 15.50 -11.34
CA ALA A 91 7.48 14.09 -11.71
C ALA A 91 8.74 13.33 -11.25
N ALA A 92 9.93 13.91 -11.43
CA ALA A 92 11.18 13.32 -10.96
C ALA A 92 11.18 13.13 -9.42
N VAL A 93 10.73 14.13 -8.67
CA VAL A 93 10.62 14.05 -7.20
C VAL A 93 9.63 12.97 -6.77
N VAL A 94 8.46 12.89 -7.41
CA VAL A 94 7.45 11.86 -7.12
C VAL A 94 8.02 10.46 -7.40
N ILE A 95 8.68 10.27 -8.54
CA ILE A 95 9.30 8.99 -8.90
C ILE A 95 10.38 8.61 -7.88
N ALA A 96 11.24 9.55 -7.50
CA ALA A 96 12.31 9.31 -6.53
C ALA A 96 11.79 9.00 -5.12
N THR A 97 10.65 9.58 -4.71
CA THR A 97 10.09 9.42 -3.36
C THR A 97 9.05 8.30 -3.26
N LYS A 98 8.66 7.69 -4.39
CA LYS A 98 7.60 6.68 -4.45
C LYS A 98 7.80 5.54 -3.46
N GLU A 99 8.99 4.95 -3.40
CA GLU A 99 9.26 3.79 -2.53
C GLU A 99 9.11 4.13 -1.03
N LEU A 100 9.53 5.33 -0.63
CA LEU A 100 9.38 5.81 0.75
C LEU A 100 7.90 5.99 1.10
N ILE A 101 7.14 6.62 0.21
CA ILE A 101 5.70 6.83 0.39
C ILE A 101 4.99 5.46 0.49
N MET A 102 5.32 4.51 -0.39
CA MET A 102 4.73 3.17 -0.35
C MET A 102 5.06 2.43 0.95
N CYS A 103 6.29 2.52 1.47
CA CYS A 103 6.63 1.90 2.75
C CYS A 103 5.86 2.53 3.93
N MET A 104 5.76 3.86 3.96
CA MET A 104 4.99 4.56 4.99
C MET A 104 3.50 4.22 4.91
N SER A 105 2.93 4.16 3.70
CA SER A 105 1.56 3.71 3.49
C SER A 105 1.34 2.26 3.93
N GLY A 106 2.31 1.38 3.67
CA GLY A 106 2.26 -0.01 4.16
C GLY A 106 2.24 -0.12 5.68
N ALA A 107 3.06 0.69 6.36
CA ALA A 107 3.03 0.78 7.82
C ALA A 107 1.68 1.28 8.36
N LEU A 108 1.08 2.26 7.68
CA LEU A 108 -0.23 2.78 8.03
C LEU A 108 -1.33 1.73 7.86
N VAL A 109 -1.32 0.97 6.76
CA VAL A 109 -2.29 -0.12 6.54
C VAL A 109 -2.18 -1.16 7.64
N ARG A 110 -0.96 -1.64 7.93
CA ARG A 110 -0.70 -2.56 9.05
C ARG A 110 -1.29 -2.05 10.36
N ALA A 111 -1.01 -0.79 10.71
CA ALA A 111 -1.46 -0.17 11.96
C ALA A 111 -2.99 0.04 12.02
N SER A 112 -3.60 0.47 10.92
CA SER A 112 -5.05 0.77 10.87
C SER A 112 -5.92 -0.48 10.93
N GLY A 113 -5.47 -1.57 10.30
CA GLY A 113 -6.20 -2.84 10.24
C GLY A 113 -5.85 -3.80 11.36
N ALA A 114 -4.87 -3.46 12.22
CA ALA A 114 -4.25 -4.36 13.18
C ALA A 114 -3.93 -5.74 12.55
N THR A 115 -3.35 -5.73 11.34
CA THR A 115 -3.19 -6.95 10.52
C THR A 115 -2.32 -8.00 11.22
N PHE A 116 -1.29 -7.54 11.94
CA PHE A 116 -0.42 -8.34 12.80
C PHE A 116 0.38 -7.40 13.73
N ASP A 117 0.91 -7.94 14.82
CA ASP A 117 1.76 -7.25 15.79
C ASP A 117 3.08 -8.01 16.05
N VAL A 118 3.99 -7.45 16.85
CA VAL A 118 5.20 -8.13 17.31
C VAL A 118 4.81 -9.42 18.06
N GLY A 119 5.45 -10.52 17.66
CA GLY A 119 5.20 -11.85 18.19
C GLY A 119 4.22 -12.68 17.37
N ASP A 120 3.53 -12.09 16.40
CA ASP A 120 2.66 -12.81 15.47
C ASP A 120 3.46 -13.60 14.44
N ARG A 121 2.90 -14.72 14.00
CA ARG A 121 3.42 -15.50 12.89
C ARG A 121 2.69 -15.10 11.61
N ILE A 122 3.44 -14.64 10.62
CA ILE A 122 2.89 -14.21 9.34
C ILE A 122 3.53 -14.96 8.17
N GLU A 123 2.75 -15.12 7.11
CA GLU A 123 3.24 -15.52 5.79
C GLU A 123 2.95 -14.38 4.79
N VAL A 124 3.99 -13.93 4.10
CA VAL A 124 3.92 -12.87 3.11
C VAL A 124 4.80 -13.24 1.91
N ASP A 125 4.22 -13.26 0.72
CA ASP A 125 4.90 -13.62 -0.53
C ASP A 125 5.65 -14.96 -0.47
N GLY A 126 5.06 -15.96 0.21
CA GLY A 126 5.66 -17.29 0.41
C GLY A 126 6.79 -17.35 1.44
N LEU A 127 7.19 -16.21 2.03
CA LEU A 127 8.09 -16.15 3.16
C LEU A 127 7.29 -16.23 4.46
N ARG A 128 7.65 -17.17 5.34
CA ARG A 128 6.97 -17.40 6.61
C ARG A 128 7.88 -17.04 7.77
N GLY A 129 7.37 -16.31 8.76
CA GLY A 129 8.18 -15.91 9.90
C GLY A 129 7.41 -15.33 11.09
N ASP A 130 8.09 -15.27 12.24
CA ASP A 130 7.59 -14.60 13.44
C ASP A 130 8.05 -13.14 13.46
N VAL A 131 7.13 -12.19 13.64
CA VAL A 131 7.45 -10.76 13.66
C VAL A 131 8.24 -10.43 14.92
N ILE A 132 9.47 -9.94 14.75
CA ILE A 132 10.36 -9.55 15.85
C ILE A 132 10.24 -8.05 16.14
N ASP A 133 10.18 -7.25 15.08
CA ASP A 133 10.12 -5.80 15.18
C ASP A 133 9.39 -5.23 13.96
N HIS A 134 8.77 -4.07 14.14
CA HIS A 134 8.15 -3.35 13.04
C HIS A 134 8.39 -1.84 13.19
N GLN A 135 8.91 -1.25 12.12
CA GLN A 135 9.27 0.17 12.05
C GLN A 135 8.39 0.88 11.02
N LEU A 136 8.67 2.16 10.77
CA LEU A 136 7.94 2.96 9.78
C LEU A 136 8.19 2.48 8.35
N LEU A 137 9.42 2.09 8.01
CA LEU A 137 9.79 1.70 6.65
C LEU A 137 9.92 0.19 6.45
N THR A 138 10.22 -0.54 7.52
CA THR A 138 10.53 -1.97 7.46
C THR A 138 9.83 -2.76 8.55
N THR A 139 9.74 -4.07 8.35
CA THR A 139 9.31 -5.05 9.35
C THR A 139 10.31 -6.19 9.35
N THR A 140 10.76 -6.62 10.52
CA THR A 140 11.75 -7.70 10.66
C THR A 140 11.06 -8.95 11.18
N ILE A 141 11.27 -10.08 10.50
CA ILE A 141 10.71 -11.38 10.88
C ILE A 141 11.81 -12.43 11.07
N LEU A 142 11.60 -13.37 11.97
CA LEU A 142 12.40 -14.58 12.14
C LEU A 142 11.87 -15.67 11.20
N GLU A 143 12.67 -16.10 10.24
CA GLU A 143 12.25 -17.06 9.21
C GLU A 143 11.93 -18.43 9.81
N ILE A 144 10.76 -18.96 9.47
CA ILE A 144 10.29 -20.31 9.80
C ILE A 144 10.38 -21.17 8.54
N GLY A 145 11.17 -22.23 8.63
CA GLY A 145 11.41 -23.18 7.55
C GLY A 145 10.40 -24.34 7.52
N PRO A 146 10.69 -25.37 6.71
CA PRO A 146 9.90 -26.60 6.63
C PRO A 146 9.71 -27.25 8.00
N GLY A 147 8.56 -27.90 8.20
CA GLY A 147 8.24 -28.53 9.49
C GLY A 147 7.96 -27.55 10.63
N HIS A 148 7.71 -26.27 10.31
CA HIS A 148 7.34 -25.22 11.27
C HIS A 148 8.44 -24.89 12.29
N GLN A 149 9.71 -25.06 11.90
CA GLN A 149 10.88 -24.83 12.75
C GLN A 149 11.58 -23.50 12.41
N PRO A 150 12.07 -22.74 13.40
CA PRO A 150 12.86 -21.55 13.15
C PRO A 150 14.19 -21.91 12.49
N THR A 151 14.56 -21.17 11.45
CA THR A 151 15.82 -21.37 10.73
C THR A 151 17.01 -20.65 11.38
N GLY A 152 16.73 -19.70 12.29
CA GLY A 152 17.71 -18.79 12.87
C GLY A 152 18.05 -17.57 12.00
N ARG A 153 17.51 -17.48 10.77
CA ARG A 153 17.70 -16.33 9.88
C ARG A 153 16.63 -15.27 10.17
N THR A 154 17.04 -14.01 10.15
CA THR A 154 16.10 -12.87 10.15
C THR A 154 15.96 -12.31 8.74
N VAL A 155 14.75 -11.89 8.40
CA VAL A 155 14.44 -11.25 7.12
C VAL A 155 13.83 -9.89 7.38
N VAL A 156 14.39 -8.88 6.72
CA VAL A 156 13.90 -7.50 6.79
C VAL A 156 13.10 -7.21 5.54
N LEU A 157 11.81 -6.93 5.72
CA LEU A 157 10.87 -6.66 4.65
C LEU A 157 10.61 -5.15 4.59
N PRO A 158 10.66 -4.51 3.39
CA PRO A 158 10.14 -3.17 3.24
C PRO A 158 8.61 -3.20 3.40
N ASN A 159 8.05 -2.25 4.13
CA ASN A 159 6.62 -2.22 4.44
C ASN A 159 5.74 -2.06 3.18
N SER A 160 6.31 -1.60 2.06
CA SER A 160 5.60 -1.53 0.77
C SER A 160 5.08 -2.89 0.30
N VAL A 161 5.70 -4.01 0.71
CA VAL A 161 5.25 -5.36 0.38
C VAL A 161 3.83 -5.63 0.89
N PHE A 162 3.45 -5.08 2.04
CA PHE A 162 2.13 -5.27 2.64
C PHE A 162 0.99 -4.58 1.87
N LEU A 163 1.31 -3.71 0.91
CA LEU A 163 0.32 -3.09 0.03
C LEU A 163 0.00 -3.94 -1.21
N ALA A 164 0.95 -4.77 -1.64
CA ALA A 164 0.86 -5.51 -2.90
C ALA A 164 0.63 -7.02 -2.69
N ALA A 165 1.22 -7.59 -1.63
CA ALA A 165 1.14 -9.00 -1.34
C ALA A 165 0.01 -9.31 -0.35
N ARG A 166 -0.49 -10.54 -0.44
CA ARG A 166 -1.42 -11.09 0.56
C ARG A 166 -0.60 -11.44 1.81
N VAL A 167 -1.16 -11.11 2.97
CA VAL A 167 -0.58 -11.45 4.28
C VAL A 167 -1.51 -12.44 4.97
N TYR A 168 -0.98 -13.60 5.33
CA TYR A 168 -1.67 -14.55 6.20
C TYR A 168 -1.17 -14.36 7.63
N ASN A 169 -2.05 -13.98 8.55
CA ASN A 169 -1.75 -14.02 9.98
C ASN A 169 -2.16 -15.38 10.54
N GLU A 170 -1.19 -16.13 11.05
CA GLU A 170 -1.37 -17.49 11.55
C GLU A 170 -1.58 -17.57 13.05
N THR A 171 -1.48 -16.44 13.77
CA THR A 171 -1.59 -16.36 15.24
C THR A 171 -2.79 -15.54 15.72
N LEU A 172 -3.64 -15.05 14.81
CA LEU A 172 -4.80 -14.19 15.09
C LEU A 172 -5.76 -14.74 16.17
N THR A 173 -5.80 -16.06 16.36
CA THR A 173 -6.69 -16.80 17.27
C THR A 173 -6.09 -16.97 18.67
N ASP A 174 -5.52 -15.90 19.24
CA ASP A 174 -4.97 -15.87 20.62
C ASP A 174 -4.10 -17.10 20.97
N ASN A 175 -3.11 -17.39 20.11
CA ASN A 175 -2.12 -18.47 20.23
C ASN A 175 -2.57 -19.90 19.92
N PHE A 176 -3.84 -20.17 19.57
CA PHE A 176 -4.29 -21.52 19.19
C PHE A 176 -4.70 -21.59 17.72
N VAL A 177 -4.28 -22.64 17.02
CA VAL A 177 -4.61 -22.85 15.61
C VAL A 177 -5.16 -24.25 15.40
N VAL A 178 -6.02 -24.40 14.40
CA VAL A 178 -6.41 -25.72 13.91
C VAL A 178 -5.39 -26.14 12.85
N HIS A 179 -4.44 -26.97 13.25
CA HIS A 179 -3.41 -27.50 12.36
C HIS A 179 -3.91 -28.75 11.65
N VAL A 180 -3.57 -28.90 10.37
CA VAL A 180 -3.95 -30.07 9.56
C VAL A 180 -2.70 -30.85 9.17
N VAL A 181 -2.66 -32.11 9.58
CA VAL A 181 -1.59 -33.06 9.29
C VAL A 181 -2.11 -34.09 8.29
N ALA A 182 -1.46 -34.18 7.14
CA ALA A 182 -1.78 -35.19 6.13
C ALA A 182 -0.90 -36.42 6.31
N VAL A 183 -1.51 -37.57 6.59
CA VAL A 183 -0.85 -38.87 6.74
C VAL A 183 -1.21 -39.74 5.53
N PRO A 184 -0.30 -39.91 4.55
CA PRO A 184 -0.57 -40.72 3.37
C PRO A 184 -0.53 -42.22 3.70
N LEU A 185 -1.52 -42.97 3.20
CA LEU A 185 -1.65 -44.41 3.34
C LEU A 185 -1.82 -45.09 1.97
N LYS A 186 -1.21 -46.28 1.82
CA LYS A 186 -1.20 -47.09 0.59
C LYS A 186 -2.39 -48.06 0.46
N SER A 187 -3.19 -48.27 1.49
CA SER A 187 -4.30 -49.24 1.42
C SER A 187 -5.49 -48.80 2.23
N ALA A 188 -6.67 -48.87 1.61
CA ALA A 188 -7.95 -48.63 2.29
C ALA A 188 -8.35 -49.79 3.23
N GLY A 189 -7.71 -50.96 3.14
CA GLY A 189 -8.09 -52.17 3.89
C GLY A 189 -7.91 -52.05 5.41
N GLU A 190 -6.91 -51.28 5.87
CA GLU A 190 -6.66 -51.01 7.30
C GLU A 190 -7.09 -49.60 7.73
N LEU A 191 -7.84 -48.90 6.87
CA LEU A 191 -8.19 -47.50 7.08
C LEU A 191 -8.91 -47.24 8.42
N PRO A 192 -9.91 -48.03 8.85
CA PRO A 192 -10.56 -47.80 10.14
C PRO A 192 -9.58 -47.93 11.31
N LYS A 193 -8.71 -48.95 11.27
CA LYS A 193 -7.71 -49.20 12.32
C LYS A 193 -6.67 -48.09 12.39
N HIS A 194 -6.17 -47.62 11.25
CA HIS A 194 -5.24 -46.49 11.20
C HIS A 194 -5.90 -45.18 11.65
N ARG A 195 -7.14 -44.93 11.23
CA ARG A 195 -7.92 -43.76 11.66
C ARG A 195 -8.10 -43.74 13.18
N ASP A 196 -8.59 -44.83 13.76
CA ASP A 196 -8.90 -44.89 15.19
C ASP A 196 -7.61 -44.77 16.03
N ARG A 197 -6.52 -45.39 15.58
CA ARG A 197 -5.20 -45.24 16.21
C ARG A 197 -4.63 -43.82 16.09
N LEU A 198 -4.74 -43.18 14.91
CA LEU A 198 -4.28 -41.81 14.71
C LEU A 198 -5.06 -40.84 15.61
N LEU A 199 -6.38 -41.04 15.71
CA LEU A 199 -7.25 -40.25 16.57
C LEU A 199 -6.93 -40.45 18.06
N SER A 200 -6.68 -41.69 18.51
CA SER A 200 -6.33 -41.96 19.91
C SER A 200 -5.02 -41.26 20.30
N ILE A 201 -3.99 -41.37 19.46
CA ILE A 201 -2.70 -40.70 19.67
C ILE A 201 -2.88 -39.17 19.69
N ALA A 202 -3.66 -38.62 18.76
CA ALA A 202 -3.91 -37.19 18.70
C ALA A 202 -4.63 -36.68 19.96
N ASN A 203 -5.61 -37.41 20.47
CA ASN A 203 -6.31 -37.08 21.72
C ASN A 203 -5.36 -37.08 22.92
N GLU A 204 -4.53 -38.11 23.07
CA GLU A 204 -3.54 -38.16 24.17
C GLU A 204 -2.53 -37.01 24.11
N VAL A 205 -2.03 -36.68 22.90
CA VAL A 205 -1.03 -35.62 22.74
C VAL A 205 -1.65 -34.23 22.94
N CYS A 206 -2.93 -34.06 22.59
CA CYS A 206 -3.63 -32.78 22.71
C CYS A 206 -4.32 -32.55 24.06
N GLU A 207 -4.49 -33.59 24.87
CA GLU A 207 -5.10 -33.52 26.21
C GLU A 207 -4.57 -32.35 27.07
N PRO A 208 -3.24 -32.08 27.15
CA PRO A 208 -2.72 -31.04 28.04
C PRO A 208 -3.17 -29.61 27.70
N PHE A 209 -3.69 -29.38 26.51
CA PHE A 209 -4.10 -28.05 26.03
C PHE A 209 -5.51 -28.05 25.41
N ALA A 210 -6.28 -29.13 25.55
CA ALA A 210 -7.61 -29.25 24.96
C ALA A 210 -8.59 -28.19 25.50
N ASP A 211 -8.64 -27.99 26.82
CA ASP A 211 -9.52 -27.02 27.46
C ASP A 211 -9.14 -25.57 27.10
N ASP A 212 -7.84 -25.27 27.07
CA ASP A 212 -7.32 -23.96 26.67
C ASP A 212 -7.64 -23.67 25.20
N ALA A 213 -7.45 -24.66 24.33
CA ALA A 213 -7.74 -24.53 22.92
C ALA A 213 -9.23 -24.32 22.66
N ALA A 214 -10.10 -25.07 23.35
CA ALA A 214 -11.55 -24.89 23.26
C ALA A 214 -11.95 -23.46 23.65
N ARG A 215 -11.49 -22.97 24.81
CA ARG A 215 -11.76 -21.60 25.26
C ARG A 215 -11.27 -20.54 24.27
N ALA A 216 -10.06 -20.68 23.75
CA ALA A 216 -9.47 -19.71 22.83
C ALA A 216 -10.18 -19.69 21.47
N LEU A 217 -10.53 -20.87 20.94
CA LEU A 217 -11.29 -20.99 19.69
C LEU A 217 -12.69 -20.41 19.84
N ASP A 218 -13.39 -20.68 20.94
CA ASP A 218 -14.72 -20.15 21.22
C ASP A 218 -14.70 -18.63 21.40
N ALA A 219 -13.69 -18.09 22.11
CA ALA A 219 -13.51 -16.66 22.25
C ALA A 219 -13.25 -15.98 20.89
N THR A 220 -12.43 -16.59 20.04
CA THR A 220 -12.13 -16.08 18.70
C THR A 220 -13.36 -16.14 17.80
N ALA A 221 -14.09 -17.25 17.83
CA ALA A 221 -15.35 -17.47 17.13
C ALA A 221 -16.37 -16.38 17.47
N ALA A 222 -16.56 -16.11 18.77
CA ALA A 222 -17.46 -15.07 19.27
C ALA A 222 -17.00 -13.67 18.84
N LYS A 223 -15.70 -13.37 18.96
CA LYS A 223 -15.11 -12.07 18.60
C LYS A 223 -15.29 -11.73 17.11
N HIS A 224 -15.21 -12.74 16.24
CA HIS A 224 -15.27 -12.55 14.78
C HIS A 224 -16.60 -12.97 14.15
N GLY A 225 -17.57 -13.44 14.94
CA GLY A 225 -18.84 -13.95 14.43
C GLY A 225 -18.70 -15.18 13.53
N LEU A 226 -17.69 -16.02 13.76
CA LEU A 226 -17.39 -17.21 12.96
C LEU A 226 -17.90 -18.48 13.66
N PRO A 227 -18.50 -19.43 12.94
CA PRO A 227 -18.89 -20.72 13.50
C PRO A 227 -17.68 -21.69 13.55
N LEU A 228 -16.67 -21.40 14.38
CA LEU A 228 -15.56 -22.33 14.61
C LEU A 228 -16.03 -23.39 15.61
N ASN A 229 -16.06 -24.66 15.20
CA ASN A 229 -16.42 -25.78 16.09
C ASN A 229 -15.41 -26.92 15.93
N PHE A 230 -14.19 -26.70 16.43
CA PHE A 230 -13.08 -27.66 16.35
C PHE A 230 -12.30 -27.82 17.68
N PRO A 231 -12.97 -28.02 18.83
CA PRO A 231 -12.29 -28.14 20.12
C PRO A 231 -11.54 -29.47 20.29
N HIS A 232 -11.83 -30.47 19.45
CA HIS A 232 -11.25 -31.81 19.55
C HIS A 232 -10.57 -32.23 18.25
N PRO A 233 -9.52 -33.08 18.35
CA PRO A 233 -8.96 -33.76 17.20
C PRO A 233 -10.01 -34.49 16.37
N ASP A 234 -9.92 -34.38 15.04
CA ASP A 234 -10.77 -35.12 14.11
C ASP A 234 -9.95 -35.63 12.93
N VAL A 235 -10.33 -36.79 12.39
CA VAL A 235 -9.64 -37.43 11.27
C VAL A 235 -10.60 -37.57 10.10
N LEU A 236 -10.33 -36.80 9.05
CA LEU A 236 -11.04 -36.85 7.78
C LEU A 236 -10.29 -37.78 6.82
N VAL A 237 -11.05 -38.48 5.98
CA VAL A 237 -10.49 -39.35 4.94
C VAL A 237 -10.59 -38.63 3.60
N GLN A 238 -9.46 -38.44 2.94
CA GLN A 238 -9.40 -37.89 1.58
C GLN A 238 -8.89 -38.97 0.62
N ALA A 239 -9.75 -39.39 -0.31
CA ALA A 239 -9.34 -40.27 -1.39
C ALA A 239 -8.51 -39.48 -2.42
N VAL A 240 -7.27 -39.91 -2.66
CA VAL A 240 -6.35 -39.26 -3.62
C VAL A 240 -6.26 -40.07 -4.92
N ALA A 241 -6.18 -41.39 -4.81
CA ALA A 241 -6.19 -42.34 -5.92
C ALA A 241 -6.83 -43.67 -5.46
N PRO A 242 -7.15 -44.61 -6.37
CA PRO A 242 -7.79 -45.88 -6.01
C PRO A 242 -7.06 -46.67 -4.89
N GLU A 243 -5.73 -46.55 -4.81
CA GLU A 243 -4.91 -47.18 -3.77
C GLU A 243 -4.17 -46.17 -2.87
N HIS A 244 -4.51 -44.87 -2.92
CA HIS A 244 -3.86 -43.87 -2.08
C HIS A 244 -4.90 -43.01 -1.37
N VAL A 245 -4.85 -43.03 -0.05
CA VAL A 245 -5.78 -42.31 0.82
C VAL A 245 -4.97 -41.47 1.79
N ASN A 246 -5.34 -40.22 1.98
CA ASN A 246 -4.79 -39.36 3.02
C ASN A 246 -5.73 -39.36 4.22
N LEU A 247 -5.18 -39.64 5.41
CA LEU A 247 -5.83 -39.27 6.66
C LEU A 247 -5.46 -37.82 6.97
N LEU A 248 -6.43 -36.92 6.90
CA LEU A 248 -6.29 -35.52 7.28
C LEU A 248 -6.66 -35.38 8.76
N LEU A 249 -5.66 -35.42 9.61
CA LEU A 249 -5.81 -35.19 11.04
C LEU A 249 -5.85 -33.68 11.29
N ARG A 250 -6.94 -33.20 11.87
CA ARG A 250 -7.09 -31.82 12.32
C ARG A 250 -6.91 -31.80 13.83
N VAL A 251 -5.98 -30.98 14.32
CA VAL A 251 -5.72 -30.84 15.76
C VAL A 251 -5.71 -29.37 16.17
N PRO A 252 -6.44 -29.00 17.24
CA PRO A 252 -6.30 -27.68 17.84
C PRO A 252 -5.03 -27.66 18.70
N VAL A 253 -4.05 -26.84 18.33
CA VAL A 253 -2.72 -26.81 18.98
C VAL A 253 -2.26 -25.38 19.20
N PRO A 254 -1.38 -25.13 20.18
CA PRO A 254 -0.70 -23.85 20.26
C PRO A 254 0.07 -23.57 18.96
N ALA A 255 -0.11 -22.39 18.36
CA ALA A 255 0.47 -21.99 17.07
C ALA A 255 1.98 -22.21 17.00
N ARG A 256 2.67 -22.01 18.14
CA ARG A 256 4.12 -22.19 18.27
C ARG A 256 4.57 -23.64 18.48
N LYS A 257 3.69 -24.53 18.96
CA LYS A 257 3.98 -25.96 19.19
C LYS A 257 3.53 -26.87 18.04
N ARG A 258 2.92 -26.33 16.98
CA ARG A 258 2.37 -27.13 15.87
C ARG A 258 3.35 -28.15 15.29
N GLY A 259 4.61 -27.76 15.07
CA GLY A 259 5.63 -28.65 14.51
C GLY A 259 6.04 -29.75 15.50
N GLU A 260 6.20 -29.40 16.78
CA GLU A 260 6.53 -30.36 17.84
C GLU A 260 5.40 -31.40 18.02
N VAL A 261 4.15 -30.93 18.08
CA VAL A 261 2.97 -31.79 18.21
C VAL A 261 2.80 -32.68 16.99
N GLU A 262 2.90 -32.13 15.78
CA GLU A 262 2.86 -32.88 14.53
C GLU A 262 3.91 -33.99 14.52
N GLN A 263 5.17 -33.68 14.81
CA GLN A 263 6.25 -34.68 14.82
C GLN A 263 6.04 -35.73 15.92
N THR A 264 5.50 -35.35 17.08
CA THR A 264 5.19 -36.29 18.17
C THR A 264 4.11 -37.29 17.75
N ILE A 265 3.03 -36.80 17.13
CA ILE A 265 1.93 -37.63 16.62
C ILE A 265 2.45 -38.56 15.53
N LEU A 266 3.15 -38.03 14.52
CA LEU A 266 3.69 -38.83 13.41
C LEU A 266 4.67 -39.88 13.92
N ARG A 267 5.58 -39.54 14.85
CA ARG A 267 6.53 -40.49 15.44
C ARG A 267 5.83 -41.63 16.15
N ARG A 268 4.80 -41.35 16.97
CA ARG A 268 4.02 -42.39 17.67
C ARG A 268 3.19 -43.25 16.71
N PHE A 269 2.69 -42.66 15.62
CA PHE A 269 1.91 -43.37 14.62
C PHE A 269 2.78 -44.35 13.82
N TYR A 270 3.98 -43.95 13.40
CA TYR A 270 4.90 -44.78 12.61
C TYR A 270 5.85 -45.68 13.41
N ALA A 271 5.84 -45.63 14.75
CA ALA A 271 6.71 -46.45 15.60
C ALA A 271 6.35 -47.96 15.65
N VAL A 272 5.64 -48.48 14.65
CA VAL A 272 5.16 -49.88 14.56
C VAL A 272 5.82 -50.61 13.41
#